data_AF-A0A0Q5NG88-F1
#
_entry.id   AF-A0A0Q5NG88-F1
#
_cell.length_a   1.000
_cell.length_b   1.000
_cell.length_c   1.000
_cell.angle_alpha   90.00
_cell.angle_beta   90.00
_cell.angle_gamma   90.00
#
_symmetry.space_group_name_H-M   'P 1'
#
loop_
_entity.id
_entity.type
_entity.pdbx_description
1 polymer ?
#
loop_
_entity_poly.entity_id
_entity_poly.type
_entity_poly.pdbx_seq_one_letter_code
_entity_poly.pdbx_strand_id
1 'polypeptide(L)'
;MNYDLSNLRINDITFDSDYQEDDEYFFIGWDALPNRIAIYKSSGKIVSYYPEGDRIDFLCAENSEQFLDAIYEIMKFSKDKIIHLYPEEERDERARRVAYIAALKAGGAEYEDYYKSILWIE
;
A
#
# COMPACT_ATOMS: atom_id res chain seq x y z
N MET A 1 0.20 3.84 23.10
CA MET A 1 -0.27 5.11 22.51
C MET A 1 -1.17 4.73 21.36
N ASN A 2 -2.44 5.14 21.39
CA ASN A 2 -3.33 5.03 20.23
C ASN A 2 -3.23 6.35 19.47
N TYR A 3 -2.60 6.31 18.30
CA TYR A 3 -2.57 7.46 17.40
C TYR A 3 -3.85 7.45 16.57
N ASP A 4 -4.52 8.59 16.47
CA ASP A 4 -5.62 8.76 15.51
C ASP A 4 -5.02 8.90 14.11
N LEU A 5 -5.22 7.86 13.29
CA LEU A 5 -4.72 7.77 11.92
C LEU A 5 -5.77 8.12 10.87
N SER A 6 -6.98 8.56 11.27
CA SER A 6 -8.09 8.88 10.34
C SER A 6 -7.72 9.96 9.31
N ASN A 7 -6.75 10.82 9.65
CA ASN A 7 -6.25 11.88 8.76
C ASN A 7 -4.93 11.52 8.07
N LEU A 8 -4.33 10.36 8.38
CA LEU A 8 -3.11 9.93 7.72
C LEU A 8 -3.45 9.45 6.30
N ARG A 9 -2.87 10.13 5.32
CA ARG A 9 -2.91 9.74 3.92
C ARG A 9 -1.50 9.56 3.41
N ILE A 10 -1.21 8.36 2.92
CA ILE A 10 0.06 8.06 2.26
C ILE A 10 -0.25 7.81 0.80
N ASN A 11 0.00 8.82 -0.04
CA ASN A 11 -0.54 8.86 -1.40
C ASN A 11 -2.07 8.67 -1.35
N ASP A 12 -2.61 7.69 -2.08
CA ASP A 12 -4.04 7.35 -2.09
C ASP A 12 -4.42 6.25 -1.07
N ILE A 13 -3.51 5.88 -0.16
CA ILE A 13 -3.79 4.94 0.93
C ILE A 13 -4.33 5.71 2.13
N THR A 14 -5.47 5.23 2.66
CA THR A 14 -6.15 5.77 3.84
C THR A 14 -6.33 4.70 4.89
N PHE A 15 -6.44 5.11 6.15
CA PHE A 15 -6.68 4.21 7.28
C PHE A 15 -8.00 4.56 7.96
N ASP A 16 -8.75 3.54 8.34
CA ASP A 16 -9.98 3.73 9.09
C ASP A 16 -9.67 4.15 10.53
N SER A 17 -10.58 4.89 11.16
CA SER A 17 -10.46 5.24 12.58
C SER A 17 -10.60 4.03 13.50
N ASP A 18 -11.39 3.05 13.07
CA ASP A 18 -11.62 1.77 13.71
C ASP A 18 -11.54 0.66 12.64
N TYR A 19 -11.05 -0.51 13.02
CA TYR A 19 -11.05 -1.64 12.09
C TYR A 19 -12.46 -2.25 11.98
N GLN A 20 -12.76 -2.78 10.80
CA GLN A 20 -13.87 -3.70 10.61
C GLN A 20 -13.33 -5.12 10.53
N GLU A 21 -14.11 -6.13 10.87
CA GLU A 21 -13.67 -7.52 10.76
C GLU A 21 -14.80 -8.44 10.31
N ASP A 22 -14.42 -9.50 9.62
CA ASP A 22 -15.25 -10.68 9.38
C ASP A 22 -14.52 -11.94 9.86
N ASP A 23 -14.92 -13.14 9.42
CA ASP A 23 -14.30 -14.38 9.85
C ASP A 23 -12.84 -14.55 9.36
N GLU A 24 -12.47 -13.90 8.25
CA GLU A 24 -11.19 -14.09 7.56
C GLU A 24 -10.24 -12.89 7.67
N TYR A 25 -10.76 -11.67 7.78
CA TYR A 25 -10.00 -10.43 7.62
C TYR A 25 -10.22 -9.41 8.74
N PHE A 26 -9.17 -8.66 9.05
CA PHE A 26 -9.29 -7.34 9.67
C PHE A 26 -9.11 -6.28 8.59
N PHE A 27 -10.13 -5.49 8.31
CA PHE A 27 -10.06 -4.38 7.38
C PHE A 27 -9.63 -3.10 8.07
N ILE A 28 -8.59 -2.46 7.55
CA ILE A 28 -7.88 -1.36 8.22
C ILE A 28 -7.86 -0.05 7.42
N GLY A 29 -8.35 -0.06 6.18
CA GLY A 29 -8.30 1.13 5.34
C GLY A 29 -8.68 0.86 3.88
N TRP A 30 -8.30 1.80 3.01
CA TRP A 30 -8.55 1.74 1.57
C TRP A 30 -7.32 2.16 0.78
N ASP A 31 -7.20 1.64 -0.44
CA ASP A 31 -6.19 2.04 -1.41
C ASP A 31 -6.76 2.84 -2.59
N ALA A 32 -5.89 3.08 -3.59
CA ALA A 32 -6.18 3.85 -4.79
C ALA A 32 -7.19 3.18 -5.74
N LEU A 33 -7.39 1.86 -5.62
CA LEU A 33 -8.15 1.02 -6.54
C LEU A 33 -9.53 0.64 -5.98
N PRO A 34 -10.19 1.58 -5.31
CA PRO A 34 -11.28 1.33 -4.36
C PRO A 34 -11.25 0.00 -3.57
N ASN A 35 -10.08 -0.56 -3.28
CA ASN A 35 -9.97 -1.83 -2.55
C ASN A 35 -9.77 -1.56 -1.06
N ARG A 36 -10.25 -2.50 -0.23
CA ARG A 36 -9.97 -2.52 1.20
C ARG A 36 -8.56 -3.02 1.43
N ILE A 37 -7.82 -2.34 2.29
CA ILE A 37 -6.60 -2.91 2.87
C ILE A 37 -7.01 -3.79 4.04
N ALA A 38 -6.62 -5.05 3.97
CA ALA A 38 -7.03 -6.07 4.92
C ALA A 38 -5.83 -6.89 5.44
N ILE A 39 -5.91 -7.33 6.68
CA ILE A 39 -5.01 -8.29 7.30
C ILE A 39 -5.70 -9.65 7.28
N TYR A 40 -5.10 -10.64 6.63
CA TYR A 40 -5.62 -12.00 6.65
C TYR A 40 -5.34 -12.64 8.01
N LYS A 41 -6.39 -13.02 8.76
CA LYS A 41 -6.29 -13.42 10.18
C LYS A 41 -5.39 -14.63 10.40
N SER A 42 -5.37 -15.57 9.46
CA SER A 42 -4.63 -16.83 9.61
C SER A 42 -3.12 -16.69 9.42
N SER A 43 -2.66 -15.70 8.67
CA SER A 43 -1.25 -15.52 8.32
C SER A 43 -0.66 -14.18 8.76
N GLY A 44 -1.49 -13.17 9.00
CA GLY A 44 -1.06 -11.79 9.23
C GLY A 44 -0.66 -11.04 7.96
N LYS A 45 -0.75 -11.67 6.78
CA LYS A 45 -0.45 -11.02 5.49
C LYS A 45 -1.40 -9.86 5.22
N ILE A 46 -0.88 -8.83 4.56
CA ILE A 46 -1.65 -7.67 4.14
C ILE A 46 -2.04 -7.84 2.68
N VAL A 47 -3.30 -7.58 2.36
CA VAL A 47 -3.88 -7.74 1.02
C VAL A 47 -4.73 -6.53 0.63
N SER A 48 -4.83 -6.30 -0.68
CA SER A 48 -5.77 -5.40 -1.31
C SER A 48 -6.97 -6.23 -1.78
N TYR A 49 -8.10 -6.04 -1.11
CA TYR A 49 -9.32 -6.82 -1.25
C TYR A 49 -10.41 -6.00 -1.94
N TYR A 50 -10.93 -6.49 -3.06
CA TYR A 50 -11.98 -5.85 -3.83
C TYR A 50 -13.36 -6.30 -3.32
N PRO A 51 -14.13 -5.43 -2.62
CA PRO A 51 -15.33 -5.87 -1.90
C PRO A 51 -16.49 -6.27 -2.81
N GLU A 52 -16.65 -5.62 -3.96
CA GLU A 52 -17.75 -5.91 -4.88
C GLU A 52 -17.57 -7.26 -5.60
N GLY A 53 -16.32 -7.71 -5.74
CA GLY A 53 -15.97 -8.97 -6.39
C GLY A 53 -15.58 -10.10 -5.46
N ASP A 54 -15.60 -9.88 -4.14
CA ASP A 54 -15.23 -10.85 -3.10
C ASP A 54 -13.90 -11.57 -3.42
N ARG A 55 -12.86 -10.78 -3.69
CA ARG A 55 -11.55 -11.32 -4.10
C ARG A 55 -10.39 -10.44 -3.65
N ILE A 56 -9.23 -11.07 -3.53
CA ILE A 56 -7.95 -10.39 -3.37
C ILE A 56 -7.44 -10.02 -4.77
N ASP A 57 -7.24 -8.72 -5.00
CA ASP A 57 -6.62 -8.24 -6.24
C ASP A 57 -5.08 -8.25 -6.10
N PHE A 58 -4.55 -7.92 -4.92
CA PHE A 58 -3.11 -7.91 -4.69
C PHE A 58 -2.69 -8.41 -3.31
N LEU A 59 -1.50 -9.01 -3.26
CA LEU A 59 -0.73 -9.15 -2.03
C LEU A 59 0.03 -7.84 -1.78
N CYS A 60 -0.03 -7.32 -0.55
CA CYS A 60 0.59 -6.04 -0.22
C CYS A 60 1.84 -6.20 0.64
N ALA A 61 1.84 -7.11 1.62
CA ALA A 61 3.02 -7.41 2.45
C ALA A 61 2.85 -8.70 3.25
N GLU A 62 3.97 -9.22 3.75
CA GLU A 62 4.01 -10.42 4.60
C GLU A 62 3.41 -10.16 6.00
N ASN A 63 3.52 -8.92 6.51
CA ASN A 63 2.90 -8.49 7.77
C ASN A 63 2.76 -6.96 7.84
N SER A 64 2.13 -6.48 8.91
CA SER A 64 1.84 -5.07 9.13
C SER A 64 3.08 -4.18 9.26
N GLU A 65 4.15 -4.64 9.92
CA GLU A 65 5.39 -3.87 10.05
C GLU A 65 6.04 -3.66 8.68
N GLN A 66 6.13 -4.73 7.88
CA GLN A 66 6.68 -4.67 6.53
C GLN A 66 5.83 -3.83 5.58
N PHE A 67 4.51 -3.83 5.75
CA PHE A 67 3.62 -2.95 5.01
C PHE A 67 3.89 -1.47 5.31
N LEU A 68 4.03 -1.11 6.59
CA LEU A 68 4.34 0.25 7.01
C LEU A 68 5.69 0.73 6.45
N ASP A 69 6.70 -0.13 6.50
CA ASP A 69 8.02 0.15 5.90
C ASP A 69 7.92 0.41 4.39
N ALA A 70 7.14 -0.40 3.68
CA ALA A 70 6.97 -0.28 2.23
C ALA A 70 6.22 1.00 1.84
N ILE A 71 5.09 1.31 2.48
CA ILE A 71 4.34 2.55 2.20
C ILE A 71 5.13 3.80 2.62
N TYR A 72 6.06 3.70 3.59
CA TYR A 72 6.96 4.79 3.93
C TYR A 72 7.92 5.14 2.78
N GLU A 73 8.37 4.15 2.00
CA GLU A 73 9.14 4.40 0.76
C GLU A 73 8.29 5.15 -0.29
N ILE A 74 7.04 4.73 -0.46
CA ILE A 74 6.06 5.43 -1.33
C ILE A 74 5.87 6.88 -0.88
N MET A 75 5.73 7.12 0.42
CA MET A 75 5.58 8.46 0.99
C MET A 75 6.80 9.34 0.70
N LYS A 76 8.02 8.81 0.87
CA LYS A 76 9.27 9.54 0.60
C LYS A 76 9.33 9.99 -0.86
N PHE A 77 9.04 9.09 -1.79
CA PHE A 77 9.00 9.43 -3.21
C PHE A 77 7.89 10.44 -3.54
N SER A 78 6.70 10.29 -2.94
CA SER A 78 5.59 11.21 -3.14
C SER A 78 5.94 12.64 -2.69
N LYS A 79 6.66 12.78 -1.56
CA LYS A 79 7.17 14.08 -1.09
C LYS A 79 8.24 14.66 -2.01
N ASP A 80 9.18 13.83 -2.46
CA ASP A 80 10.24 14.22 -3.40
C ASP A 80 9.66 14.78 -4.71
N LYS A 81 8.65 14.12 -5.28
CA LYS A 81 7.94 14.54 -6.50
C LYS A 81 7.19 15.87 -6.35
N ILE A 82 6.73 16.22 -5.15
CA ILE A 82 6.06 17.51 -4.90
C ILE A 82 7.09 18.65 -4.88
N ILE A 83 8.30 18.38 -4.41
CA ILE A 83 9.37 19.39 -4.25
C ILE A 83 10.12 19.60 -5.58
N HIS A 84 10.27 18.55 -6.38
CA HIS A 84 11.10 18.55 -7.58
C HIS A 84 10.28 18.31 -8.85
N LEU A 85 10.52 19.16 -9.86
CA LEU A 85 9.98 18.98 -11.21
C LEU A 85 10.93 18.09 -12.02
N TYR A 86 10.61 16.80 -12.09
CA TYR A 86 11.32 15.85 -12.94
C TYR A 86 10.72 15.80 -14.35
N PRO A 87 11.52 15.54 -15.39
CA PRO A 87 11.01 15.02 -16.66
C PRO A 87 10.21 13.74 -16.43
N GLU A 88 9.18 13.52 -17.25
CA GLU A 88 8.27 12.38 -17.14
C GLU A 88 9.00 11.03 -17.15
N GLU A 89 9.94 10.82 -18.08
CA GLU A 89 10.70 9.57 -18.17
C GLU A 89 11.52 9.29 -16.89
N GLU A 90 12.16 10.32 -16.34
CA GLU A 90 12.94 10.18 -15.10
C GLU A 90 12.03 9.88 -13.90
N ARG A 91 10.87 10.54 -13.84
CA ARG A 91 9.86 10.31 -12.81
C ARG A 91 9.37 8.85 -12.83
N ASP A 92 9.08 8.32 -14.01
CA ASP A 92 8.56 6.96 -14.17
C ASP A 92 9.63 5.91 -13.87
N GLU A 93 10.89 6.12 -14.27
CA GLU A 93 12.00 5.24 -13.89
C GLU A 93 12.24 5.22 -12.38
N ARG A 94 12.14 6.40 -11.72
CA ARG A 94 12.20 6.49 -10.26
C ARG A 94 11.03 5.77 -9.59
N ALA A 95 9.81 5.94 -10.12
CA ALA A 95 8.62 5.27 -9.59
C ALA A 95 8.76 3.73 -9.66
N ARG A 96 9.24 3.18 -10.78
CA ARG A 96 9.50 1.73 -10.90
C ARG A 96 10.53 1.24 -9.87
N ARG A 97 11.63 1.99 -9.69
CA ARG A 97 12.64 1.67 -8.66
C ARG A 97 12.06 1.70 -7.25
N VAL A 98 11.21 2.68 -6.95
CA VAL A 98 10.56 2.80 -5.64
C VAL A 98 9.57 1.66 -5.41
N ALA A 99 8.78 1.27 -6.41
CA ALA A 99 7.88 0.12 -6.32
C ALA A 99 8.65 -1.17 -5.99
N TYR A 100 9.77 -1.41 -6.67
CA TYR A 100 10.64 -2.56 -6.40
C TYR A 100 11.21 -2.54 -4.98
N ILE A 101 11.72 -1.39 -4.52
CA ILE A 101 12.23 -1.25 -3.14
C ILE A 101 11.13 -1.49 -2.11
N ALA A 102 9.93 -0.94 -2.34
CA ALA A 102 8.78 -1.15 -1.47
C ALA A 102 8.39 -2.64 -1.41
N ALA A 103 8.41 -3.35 -2.54
CA ALA A 103 8.16 -4.79 -2.59
C ALA A 103 9.18 -5.59 -1.75
N LEU A 104 10.47 -5.27 -1.86
CA LEU A 104 11.50 -5.91 -1.05
C LEU A 104 11.29 -5.66 0.45
N LYS A 105 10.83 -4.47 0.84
CA LYS A 105 10.45 -4.15 2.23
C LYS A 105 9.22 -4.94 2.68
N ALA A 106 8.24 -5.07 1.80
CA ALA A 106 7.00 -5.80 2.02
C ALA A 106 7.19 -7.31 2.21
N GLY A 107 8.34 -7.86 1.79
CA GLY A 107 8.74 -9.25 2.01
C GLY A 107 9.20 -10.00 0.77
N GLY A 108 9.20 -9.36 -0.41
CA GLY A 108 9.64 -10.00 -1.64
C GLY A 108 9.08 -9.38 -2.92
N ALA A 109 9.60 -9.81 -4.05
CA ALA A 109 9.19 -9.29 -5.36
C ALA A 109 7.72 -9.61 -5.71
N GLU A 110 7.10 -10.61 -5.07
CA GLU A 110 5.68 -10.95 -5.28
C GLU A 110 4.71 -9.84 -4.90
N TYR A 111 5.17 -8.85 -4.11
CA TYR A 111 4.37 -7.70 -3.67
C TYR A 111 4.49 -6.48 -4.61
N GLU A 112 5.31 -6.55 -5.66
CA GLU A 112 5.67 -5.38 -6.49
C GLU A 112 4.49 -4.78 -7.26
N ASP A 113 3.60 -5.62 -7.78
CA ASP A 113 2.48 -5.18 -8.61
C ASP A 113 1.50 -4.28 -7.84
N TYR A 114 1.34 -4.52 -6.54
CA TYR A 114 0.59 -3.61 -5.67
C TYR A 114 1.23 -2.22 -5.63
N TYR A 115 2.54 -2.13 -5.40
CA TYR A 115 3.20 -0.82 -5.29
C TYR A 115 3.28 -0.08 -6.63
N LYS A 116 3.35 -0.80 -7.75
CA LYS A 116 3.20 -0.23 -9.08
C LYS A 116 1.82 0.39 -9.27
N SER A 117 0.76 -0.31 -8.85
CA SER A 117 -0.60 0.20 -9.00
C SER A 117 -0.83 1.48 -8.17
N ILE A 118 -0.31 1.54 -6.95
CA ILE A 118 -0.36 2.74 -6.10
C ILE A 118 0.42 3.91 -6.71
N LEU A 119 1.51 3.64 -7.42
CA LEU A 119 2.30 4.66 -8.11
C LEU A 119 1.79 5.00 -9.52
N TRP A 120 0.72 4.35 -9.96
CA TRP A 120 0.11 4.52 -11.28
C TRP A 120 1.07 4.25 -12.45
N ILE A 121 1.84 3.16 -12.34
CA ILE A 121 2.82 2.72 -13.34
C ILE A 121 2.60 1.25 -13.74
N GLU A 122 3.00 0.89 -14.97
CA GLU A 122 2.97 -0.48 -15.51
C GLU A 122 4.20 -1.32 -15.10
#